data_AF-A0A438DWL7-F1
#
_entry.id   AF-A0A438DWL7-F1
#
_cell.length_a   1.000
_cell.length_b   1.000
_cell.length_c   1.000
_cell.angle_alpha   90.00
_cell.angle_beta   90.00
_cell.angle_gamma   90.00
#
_symmetry.space_group_name_H-M   'P 1'
#
loop_
_entity.id
_entity.type
_entity.pdbx_description
1 polymer ?
#
loop_
_entity_poly.entity_id
_entity_poly.type
_entity_poly.pdbx_seq_one_letter_code
_entity_poly.pdbx_strand_id
1 'polypeptide(L)'
;MGELSKLSKFSNLRILSVTWGERGAQDPKEQSGKQATSPFPPNLEKLDLWCIPETDPAWLDPGEHQSLRKLYIRGGKLVSFKENPTGKKWEVQILRLKYLPAFDENKPWRRNFPYLSYLEIVKKAEDEHRASSSRSPEQLTDHH
;
A
#
# COMPACT_ATOMS: atom_id res chain seq x y z
N MET A 1 -10.20 -8.75 8.56
CA MET A 1 -9.02 -9.64 8.43
C MET A 1 -9.29 -11.14 8.63
N GLY A 2 -10.34 -11.57 9.34
CA GLY A 2 -10.50 -12.98 9.76
C GLY A 2 -10.54 -14.05 8.65
N GLU A 3 -10.96 -13.73 7.43
CA GLU A 3 -10.92 -14.72 6.33
C GLU A 3 -9.52 -14.96 5.78
N LEU A 4 -8.67 -13.91 5.73
CA LEU A 4 -7.31 -14.01 5.21
C LEU A 4 -6.42 -14.85 6.13
N SER A 5 -6.70 -14.90 7.43
CA SER A 5 -5.94 -15.73 8.38
C SER A 5 -5.92 -17.22 8.03
N LYS A 6 -6.88 -17.70 7.23
CA LYS A 6 -6.89 -19.08 6.72
C LYS A 6 -5.73 -19.37 5.75
N LEU A 7 -5.14 -18.33 5.15
CA LEU A 7 -4.06 -18.47 4.18
C LEU A 7 -2.75 -18.95 4.82
N SER A 8 -2.54 -18.65 6.10
CA SER A 8 -1.40 -19.13 6.89
C SER A 8 -1.16 -20.65 6.81
N LYS A 9 -2.21 -21.44 6.56
CA LYS A 9 -2.15 -22.91 6.47
C LYS A 9 -1.47 -23.42 5.20
N PHE A 10 -1.33 -22.60 4.16
CA PHE A 10 -0.75 -23.03 2.89
C PHE A 10 0.77 -22.85 2.86
N SER A 11 1.49 -23.69 3.60
CA SER A 11 2.95 -23.59 3.78
C SER A 11 3.79 -23.70 2.49
N ASN A 12 3.22 -24.28 1.42
CA ASN A 12 3.84 -24.39 0.10
C ASN A 12 3.56 -23.17 -0.80
N LEU A 13 2.64 -22.28 -0.42
CA LEU A 13 2.33 -21.10 -1.23
C LEU A 13 3.52 -20.13 -1.19
N ARG A 14 4.06 -19.81 -2.37
CA ARG A 14 5.20 -18.88 -2.55
C ARG A 14 4.80 -17.54 -3.12
N ILE A 15 3.70 -17.49 -3.84
CA ILE A 15 3.24 -16.29 -4.54
C ILE A 15 1.78 -16.05 -4.17
N LEU A 16 1.47 -14.85 -3.72
CA LEU A 16 0.13 -14.44 -3.38
C LEU A 16 -0.16 -13.05 -3.92
N SER A 17 -1.35 -12.89 -4.49
CA SER A 17 -1.90 -11.60 -4.88
C SER A 17 -3.24 -11.40 -4.17
N VAL A 18 -3.42 -10.26 -3.52
CA VAL A 18 -4.66 -9.90 -2.81
C VAL A 18 -5.12 -8.54 -3.30
N THR A 19 -6.39 -8.46 -3.69
CA THR A 19 -7.04 -7.22 -4.10
C THR A 19 -8.21 -6.93 -3.19
N TRP A 20 -8.24 -5.73 -2.63
CA TRP A 20 -9.38 -5.26 -1.86
C TRP A 20 -10.35 -4.53 -2.80
N GLY A 21 -11.60 -4.96 -2.78
CA GLY A 21 -12.68 -4.29 -3.50
C GLY A 21 -13.21 -3.07 -2.73
N GLU A 22 -13.80 -2.13 -3.48
CA GLU A 22 -14.47 -0.94 -2.96
C GLU A 22 -15.77 -1.36 -2.24
N ARG A 23 -15.69 -1.68 -0.95
CA ARG A 23 -16.86 -1.61 -0.06
C ARG A 23 -16.65 -0.45 0.89
N GLY A 24 -17.63 0.45 0.87
CA GLY A 24 -17.64 1.76 1.49
C GLY A 24 -17.00 1.78 2.88
N ALA A 25 -16.29 2.88 3.13
CA ALA A 25 -15.66 3.21 4.38
C ALA A 25 -16.64 3.03 5.55
N GLN A 26 -16.53 1.90 6.23
CA GLN A 26 -16.60 1.94 7.68
C GLN A 26 -15.15 1.88 8.13
N ASP A 27 -14.67 3.01 8.67
CA ASP A 27 -13.39 3.04 9.36
C ASP A 27 -13.39 1.86 10.35
N PRO A 28 -12.45 0.90 10.20
CA PRO A 28 -12.30 -0.14 11.20
C PRO A 28 -11.96 0.58 12.50
N LYS A 29 -12.89 0.60 13.46
CA LYS A 29 -12.61 1.02 14.83
C LYS A 29 -11.30 0.39 15.23
N GLU A 30 -10.31 1.21 15.54
CA GLU A 30 -9.02 0.79 16.06
C GLU A 30 -9.24 -0.13 17.26
N GLN A 31 -9.15 -1.43 17.03
CA GLN A 31 -8.96 -2.39 18.10
C GLN A 31 -7.47 -2.57 18.29
N SER A 32 -6.89 -1.56 18.95
CA SER A 32 -5.60 -1.65 19.63
C SER A 32 -5.65 -2.81 20.63
N GLY A 33 -4.66 -3.72 20.57
CA GLY A 33 -4.39 -4.65 21.67
C GLY A 33 -4.26 -6.15 21.36
N LYS A 34 -4.22 -6.59 20.09
CA LYS A 34 -3.83 -7.98 19.77
C LYS A 34 -2.66 -7.97 18.79
N GLN A 35 -1.58 -8.66 19.16
CA GLN A 35 -0.48 -9.03 18.27
C GLN A 35 -1.10 -9.60 16.99
N ALA A 36 -1.14 -8.80 15.93
CA ALA A 36 -1.73 -9.19 14.66
C ALA A 36 -0.70 -10.08 13.97
N THR A 37 -0.77 -11.38 14.23
CA THR A 37 -0.04 -12.37 13.43
C THR A 37 -0.41 -12.19 11.97
N SER A 38 0.60 -12.23 11.10
CA SER A 38 0.32 -11.98 9.68
C SER A 38 -0.63 -13.05 9.14
N PRO A 39 -1.66 -12.67 8.36
CA PRO A 39 -2.61 -13.65 7.82
C PRO A 39 -1.99 -14.54 6.73
N PHE A 40 -0.77 -14.22 6.26
CA PHE A 40 -0.17 -14.83 5.10
C PHE A 40 0.69 -16.06 5.44
N PRO A 41 0.93 -16.94 4.45
CA PRO A 41 1.84 -18.07 4.62
C PRO A 41 3.27 -17.61 4.98
N PRO A 42 3.98 -18.35 5.84
CA PRO A 42 5.31 -17.96 6.34
C PRO A 42 6.42 -18.03 5.27
N ASN A 43 6.24 -18.87 4.24
CA ASN A 43 7.23 -19.11 3.21
C ASN A 43 6.94 -18.31 1.92
N LEU A 44 6.20 -17.22 2.03
CA LEU A 44 5.82 -16.43 0.88
C LEU A 44 7.04 -15.68 0.32
N GLU A 45 7.35 -15.87 -0.96
CA GLU A 45 8.46 -15.23 -1.65
C GLU A 45 8.03 -13.96 -2.40
N LYS A 46 6.77 -13.92 -2.86
CA LYS A 46 6.15 -12.77 -3.52
C LYS A 46 4.77 -12.45 -2.95
N LEU A 47 4.59 -11.19 -2.57
CA LEU A 47 3.32 -10.62 -2.13
C LEU A 47 2.95 -9.43 -3.02
N ASP A 48 1.78 -9.48 -3.64
CA ASP A 48 1.22 -8.41 -4.49
C ASP A 48 -0.11 -7.93 -3.88
N LEU A 49 -0.12 -6.69 -3.40
CA LEU A 49 -1.24 -6.10 -2.65
C LEU A 49 -1.85 -4.98 -3.47
N TRP A 50 -3.16 -5.02 -3.67
CA TRP A 50 -3.90 -4.05 -4.45
C TRP A 50 -4.99 -3.38 -3.61
N CYS A 51 -4.98 -2.05 -3.56
CA CYS A 51 -5.99 -1.23 -2.88
C CYS A 51 -6.07 -1.45 -1.36
N ILE A 52 -4.92 -1.56 -0.67
CA ILE A 52 -4.88 -1.75 0.79
C ILE A 52 -5.73 -0.68 1.50
N PRO A 53 -6.71 -1.07 2.32
CA PRO A 53 -7.63 -0.12 2.95
C PRO A 53 -7.02 0.59 4.17
N GLU A 54 -5.95 0.04 4.74
CA GLU A 54 -5.26 0.53 5.94
C GLU A 54 -4.14 1.50 5.56
N THR A 55 -3.99 2.57 6.35
CA THR A 55 -2.89 3.54 6.21
C THR A 55 -1.57 3.01 6.75
N ASP A 56 -1.66 2.15 7.77
CA ASP A 56 -0.54 1.55 8.49
C ASP A 56 -0.88 0.10 8.89
N PRO A 57 -0.68 -0.87 7.97
CA PRO A 57 -1.03 -2.26 8.20
C PRO A 57 -0.06 -2.95 9.16
N ALA A 58 -0.45 -3.16 10.42
CA ALA A 58 0.37 -3.83 11.44
C ALA A 58 0.77 -5.28 11.09
N TRP A 59 0.01 -5.94 10.21
CA TRP A 59 0.26 -7.30 9.71
C TRP A 59 1.31 -7.35 8.58
N LEU A 60 1.69 -6.19 8.03
CA LEU A 60 2.74 -6.04 7.02
C LEU A 60 4.07 -5.74 7.72
N ASP A 61 4.55 -6.72 8.48
CA ASP A 61 5.73 -6.59 9.32
C ASP A 61 6.91 -7.44 8.79
N PRO A 62 8.14 -6.91 8.70
CA PRO A 62 9.28 -7.68 8.21
C PRO A 62 9.58 -8.94 9.03
N GLY A 63 9.24 -8.98 10.33
CA GLY A 63 9.49 -10.13 11.19
C GLY A 63 8.67 -11.36 10.86
N GLU A 64 7.50 -11.17 10.25
CA GLU A 64 6.57 -12.22 9.86
C GLU A 64 6.79 -12.70 8.42
N HIS A 65 7.58 -11.97 7.63
CA HIS A 65 7.75 -12.17 6.18
C HIS A 65 9.21 -12.43 5.77
N GLN A 66 9.92 -13.28 6.51
CA GLN A 66 11.37 -13.49 6.33
C GLN A 66 11.72 -14.06 4.94
N SER A 67 10.86 -14.91 4.37
CA SER A 67 11.08 -15.48 3.03
C SER A 67 10.77 -14.51 1.89
N LEU A 68 10.21 -13.33 2.18
CA LEU A 68 9.69 -12.43 1.16
C LEU A 68 10.83 -11.73 0.40
N ARG A 69 10.89 -11.97 -0.92
CA ARG A 69 11.89 -11.38 -1.82
C ARG A 69 11.29 -10.28 -2.69
N LYS A 70 9.99 -10.36 -2.99
CA LYS A 70 9.27 -9.43 -3.86
C LYS A 70 8.03 -8.89 -3.15
N LEU A 71 7.95 -7.57 -2.96
CA LEU A 71 6.80 -6.91 -2.36
C LEU A 71 6.25 -5.84 -3.31
N TYR A 72 5.05 -6.06 -3.82
CA TYR A 72 4.37 -5.14 -4.72
C TYR A 72 3.14 -4.58 -4.01
N ILE A 73 3.02 -3.25 -3.96
CA ILE A 73 1.90 -2.55 -3.36
C ILE A 73 1.36 -1.55 -4.38
N ARG A 74 0.08 -1.65 -4.70
CA ARG A 74 -0.55 -0.87 -5.77
C ARG A 74 -1.87 -0.28 -5.30
N GLY A 75 -2.05 1.03 -5.37
CA GLY A 75 -3.29 1.67 -4.89
C GLY A 75 -3.48 1.58 -3.38
N GLY A 76 -4.58 2.14 -2.90
CA GLY A 76 -4.96 2.10 -1.48
C GLY A 76 -4.39 3.26 -0.67
N LYS A 77 -4.37 3.09 0.66
CA LYS A 77 -4.15 4.18 1.61
C LYS A 77 -2.79 4.14 2.33
N LEU A 78 -1.89 3.22 1.96
CA LEU A 78 -0.59 3.08 2.63
C LEU A 78 0.19 4.39 2.64
N VAL A 79 0.59 4.85 3.83
CA VAL A 79 1.29 6.13 4.01
C VAL A 79 2.81 5.95 4.09
N SER A 80 3.31 4.92 4.76
CA SER A 80 4.74 4.67 4.91
C SER A 80 5.04 3.29 5.47
N PHE A 81 6.28 2.82 5.33
CA PHE A 81 6.77 1.69 6.12
C PHE A 81 7.36 2.18 7.44
N LYS A 82 6.79 1.74 8.56
CA LYS A 82 7.32 2.06 9.89
C LYS A 82 8.63 1.32 10.15
N GLU A 83 9.43 1.88 11.05
CA GLU A 83 10.49 1.11 11.67
C GLU A 83 9.89 0.04 12.56
N ASN A 84 10.41 -1.17 12.42
CA ASN A 84 10.02 -2.25 13.29
C ASN A 84 10.67 -2.03 14.67
N PRO A 85 9.90 -2.04 15.78
CA PRO A 85 10.44 -1.83 17.13
C PRO A 85 11.42 -2.92 17.57
N THR A 86 11.37 -4.11 16.98
CA THR A 86 12.33 -5.20 17.20
C THR A 86 13.62 -5.06 16.39
N GLY A 87 13.75 -4.00 15.58
CA GLY A 87 14.92 -3.74 14.75
C GLY A 87 15.01 -4.61 13.48
N LYS A 88 14.08 -5.56 13.30
CA LYS A 88 14.04 -6.42 12.11
C LYS A 88 13.86 -5.62 10.83
N LYS A 89 14.53 -6.07 9.77
CA LYS A 89 14.57 -5.44 8.45
C LYS A 89 14.00 -6.38 7.40
N TRP A 90 13.52 -5.82 6.28
CA TRP A 90 12.99 -6.59 5.17
C TRP A 90 14.11 -7.30 4.39
N GLU A 91 13.91 -8.58 4.09
CA GLU A 91 14.74 -9.32 3.13
C GLU A 91 14.30 -9.12 1.66
N VAL A 92 13.39 -8.17 1.43
CA VAL A 92 12.86 -7.84 0.11
C VAL A 92 13.97 -7.24 -0.76
N GLN A 93 14.12 -7.82 -1.95
CA GLN A 93 15.07 -7.38 -2.97
C GLN A 93 14.40 -6.52 -4.04
N ILE A 94 13.11 -6.75 -4.30
CA ILE A 94 12.34 -6.04 -5.33
C ILE A 94 11.11 -5.42 -4.67
N LEU A 95 11.08 -4.10 -4.61
CA LEU A 95 9.94 -3.32 -4.11
C LEU A 95 9.28 -2.56 -5.27
N ARG A 96 7.96 -2.69 -5.40
CA ARG A 96 7.17 -1.90 -6.35
C ARG A 96 6.06 -1.18 -5.62
N LEU A 97 6.07 0.14 -5.69
CA LEU A 97 5.06 1.01 -5.11
C LEU A 97 4.38 1.75 -6.25
N LYS A 98 3.12 1.44 -6.53
CA LYS A 98 2.40 2.05 -7.66
C LYS A 98 1.11 2.70 -7.20
N TYR A 99 0.84 3.90 -7.69
CA TYR A 99 -0.43 4.59 -7.49
C TYR A 99 -0.81 4.75 -6.01
N LEU A 100 0.16 5.08 -5.16
CA LEU A 100 -0.04 5.31 -3.72
C LEU A 100 -0.11 6.82 -3.44
N PRO A 101 -1.30 7.45 -3.50
CA PRO A 101 -1.41 8.91 -3.40
C PRO A 101 -1.00 9.46 -2.03
N ALA A 102 -1.14 8.67 -0.97
CA ALA A 102 -0.82 9.07 0.40
C ALA A 102 0.60 8.64 0.84
N PHE A 103 1.37 7.98 -0.03
CA PHE A 103 2.69 7.46 0.36
C PHE A 103 3.72 8.60 0.46
N ASP A 104 4.26 8.76 1.65
CA ASP A 104 5.26 9.78 1.96
C ASP A 104 6.67 9.25 1.70
N GLU A 105 7.21 9.62 0.55
CA GLU A 105 8.57 9.25 0.13
C GLU A 105 9.67 9.91 0.97
N ASN A 106 9.37 11.03 1.65
CA ASN A 106 10.36 11.77 2.44
C ASN A 106 10.66 11.08 3.78
N LYS A 107 9.78 10.19 4.24
CA LYS A 107 10.05 9.38 5.43
C LYS A 107 11.24 8.45 5.20
N PRO A 108 12.05 8.19 6.24
CA PRO A 108 13.21 7.31 6.13
C PRO A 108 12.77 5.83 6.18
N TRP A 109 12.02 5.37 5.18
CA TRP A 109 11.57 3.98 5.05
C TRP A 109 12.60 3.09 4.38
N ARG A 110 13.49 3.65 3.54
CA ARG A 110 14.51 2.90 2.79
C ARG A 110 15.46 2.11 3.69
N ARG A 111 15.79 2.64 4.87
CA ARG A 111 16.59 1.94 5.90
C ARG A 111 15.94 0.65 6.43
N ASN A 112 14.67 0.39 6.11
CA ASN A 112 13.99 -0.86 6.43
C ASN A 112 14.22 -1.95 5.37
N PHE A 113 14.80 -1.62 4.21
CA PHE A 113 15.03 -2.53 3.09
C PHE A 113 16.52 -2.63 2.72
N PRO A 114 17.36 -3.22 3.59
CA PRO A 114 18.82 -3.27 3.39
C PRO A 114 19.26 -4.10 2.17
N TYR A 115 18.42 -5.03 1.70
CA TYR A 115 18.73 -5.93 0.58
C TYR A 115 18.10 -5.50 -0.75
N LEU A 116 17.55 -4.28 -0.82
CA LEU A 116 16.83 -3.80 -1.98
C LEU A 116 17.77 -3.60 -3.18
N SER A 117 17.59 -4.40 -4.23
CA SER A 117 18.34 -4.29 -5.49
C SER A 117 17.53 -3.62 -6.60
N TYR A 118 16.19 -3.59 -6.47
CA TYR A 118 15.29 -2.93 -7.41
C TYR A 118 14.15 -2.22 -6.70
N LEU A 119 13.94 -0.95 -7.07
CA LEU A 119 12.85 -0.11 -6.61
C LEU A 119 12.14 0.51 -7.81
N GLU A 120 10.82 0.37 -7.84
CA GLU A 120 9.96 1.07 -8.79
C GLU A 120 8.89 1.85 -8.02
N ILE A 121 8.84 3.16 -8.24
CA ILE A 121 7.80 4.04 -7.70
C ILE A 121 7.06 4.68 -8.88
N VAL A 122 5.76 4.44 -8.99
CA VAL A 122 4.90 5.03 -10.02
C VAL A 122 3.83 5.87 -9.35
N LYS A 123 3.80 7.17 -9.66
CA LYS A 123 2.74 8.07 -9.19
C LYS A 123 1.55 8.01 -10.14
N LYS A 124 0.35 8.29 -9.62
CA LYS A 124 -0.76 8.64 -10.49
C LYS A 124 -0.42 10.01 -11.09
N ALA A 125 -0.51 10.18 -12.41
CA ALA A 125 -0.44 11.51 -12.99
C ALA A 125 -1.56 12.35 -12.35
N GLU A 126 -1.22 13.51 -11.82
CA GLU A 126 -2.24 14.50 -11.48
C GLU A 126 -2.94 14.87 -12.80
N ASP A 127 -4.26 14.69 -12.87
CA ASP A 127 -5.05 15.16 -14.00
C ASP A 127 -5.02 16.70 -13.99
N GLU A 128 -3.98 17.32 -14.57
CA GLU A 128 -3.91 18.76 -14.87
C GLU A 128 -4.91 19.18 -15.96
N HIS A 129 -6.16 18.70 -15.97
CA HIS A 129 -7.17 19.17 -16.93
C HIS A 129 -8.59 19.16 -16.36
N ARG A 130 -8.84 19.95 -15.31
CA ARG A 130 -10.18 20.47 -15.02
C ARG A 130 -10.16 21.84 -14.34
N ALA A 131 -9.40 22.77 -14.89
CA ALA A 131 -9.52 24.18 -14.55
C ALA A 131 -9.37 25.05 -15.82
N SER A 132 -10.20 24.79 -16.83
CA SER A 132 -10.40 25.69 -17.97
C SER A 132 -11.70 25.36 -18.67
N SER A 133 -12.83 25.73 -18.07
CA SER A 133 -13.99 26.28 -18.80
C SER A 133 -15.07 26.73 -17.82
N SER A 134 -14.90 27.93 -17.28
CA SER A 134 -16.01 28.76 -16.82
C SER A 134 -15.68 30.20 -17.16
N ARG A 135 -15.55 30.48 -18.46
CA ARG A 135 -15.63 31.84 -18.98
C ARG A 135 -17.11 32.12 -19.19
N SER A 136 -17.71 32.87 -18.28
CA SER A 136 -19.09 33.35 -18.38
C SER A 136 -19.29 34.11 -19.70
N PRO A 137 -20.48 34.04 -20.32
CA PRO A 137 -20.77 34.85 -21.50
C PRO A 137 -20.99 36.31 -21.09
N GLU A 138 -20.07 37.20 -21.47
CA GLU A 138 -20.35 38.64 -21.47
C GLU A 138 -21.46 38.89 -22.49
N GLN A 139 -22.61 39.33 -21.98
CA GLN A 139 -23.79 39.68 -22.74
C GLN A 139 -23.50 40.94 -23.55
N LEU A 140 -23.67 40.79 -24.86
CA LEU A 140 -23.82 41.86 -25.83
C LEU A 140 -25.21 42.49 -25.65
N THR A 141 -25.29 43.76 -25.24
CA THR A 141 -26.44 44.61 -25.55
C THR A 141 -25.96 45.99 -25.95
N ASP A 142 -25.91 46.18 -27.26
CA ASP A 142 -25.95 47.45 -27.97
C ASP A 142 -27.39 47.99 -27.90
N HIS A 143 -27.59 49.29 -27.65
CA HIS A 143 -28.72 50.06 -28.21
C HIS A 143 -28.53 51.57 -28.04
N HIS A 144 -28.21 52.18 -29.19
CA HIS A 144 -28.71 53.42 -29.83
C HIS A 144 -28.98 54.69 -28.99
#